data_AF-A0A822FPY5-F1
#
_entry.id   AF-A0A822FPY5-F1
#
_cell.length_a   1.000
_cell.length_b   1.000
_cell.length_c   1.000
_cell.angle_alpha   90.00
_cell.angle_beta   90.00
_cell.angle_gamma   90.00
#
_symmetry.space_group_name_H-M   'P 1'
#
loop_
_entity.id
_entity.type
_entity.pdbx_description
1 polymer ?
#
loop_
_entity_poly.entity_id
_entity_poly.type
_entity_poly.pdbx_seq_one_letter_code
_entity_poly.pdbx_strand_id
1 'polypeptide(L)'
;MIFFLKLGADPNTRSGDILCSDLHRACSFGDQTLTEILIECGGYVNISDRNGKTPLIYALEYPSSNSVFDLISYLIEHGAHINFKDQNG
;
A
#
# COMPACT_ATOMS: atom_id res chain seq x y z
N MET A 1 4.75 3.39 -14.69
CA MET A 1 3.55 3.64 -15.52
C MET A 1 2.50 4.29 -14.61
N ILE A 2 2.57 5.61 -14.45
CA ILE A 2 1.89 6.40 -13.41
C ILE A 2 0.45 6.72 -13.89
N PHE A 3 -0.47 5.77 -13.70
CA PHE A 3 -1.84 5.86 -14.26
C PHE A 3 -2.74 6.94 -13.63
N PHE A 4 -2.34 7.56 -12.52
CA PHE A 4 -3.27 8.36 -11.70
C PHE A 4 -3.36 9.86 -12.01
N LEU A 5 -2.47 10.43 -12.84
CA LEU A 5 -2.59 11.85 -13.20
C LEU A 5 -3.69 12.17 -14.22
N LYS A 6 -4.43 11.17 -14.74
CA LYS A 6 -5.27 11.36 -15.94
C LYS A 6 -6.78 11.50 -15.71
N LEU A 7 -7.28 11.35 -14.48
CA LEU A 7 -8.72 11.39 -14.21
C LEU A 7 -9.11 12.44 -13.17
N GLY A 8 -8.73 13.71 -13.38
CA GLY A 8 -9.40 14.88 -12.77
C GLY A 8 -9.73 14.79 -11.27
N ALA A 9 -8.98 13.99 -10.52
CA ALA A 9 -9.27 13.70 -9.13
C ALA A 9 -8.72 14.87 -8.34
N ASP A 10 -9.63 15.67 -7.79
CA ASP A 10 -9.27 16.78 -6.93
C ASP A 10 -8.34 16.27 -5.82
N PRO A 11 -7.12 16.82 -5.68
CA PRO A 11 -6.13 16.38 -4.68
C PRO A 11 -6.61 16.58 -3.23
N ASN A 12 -7.75 17.26 -3.04
CA ASN A 12 -8.39 17.50 -1.76
C ASN A 12 -9.58 16.57 -1.46
N THR A 13 -9.99 15.71 -2.40
CA THR A 13 -10.97 14.69 -2.06
C THR A 13 -10.27 13.64 -1.19
N ARG A 14 -10.76 13.45 0.04
CA ARG A 14 -10.32 12.40 0.98
C ARG A 14 -10.63 11.03 0.37
N SER A 15 -9.88 10.67 -0.66
CA SER A 15 -10.02 9.42 -1.37
C SER A 15 -9.16 8.38 -0.67
N GLY A 16 -9.51 8.11 0.59
CA GLY A 16 -8.93 7.01 1.34
C GLY A 16 -9.11 5.70 0.55
N ASP A 17 -10.27 5.49 -0.06
CA ASP A 17 -10.61 4.24 -0.75
C ASP A 17 -9.84 4.00 -2.06
N ILE A 18 -9.52 5.07 -2.81
CA ILE A 18 -8.74 4.93 -4.06
C ILE A 18 -7.26 4.71 -3.73
N LEU A 19 -6.69 5.54 -2.86
CA LEU A 19 -5.30 5.36 -2.39
C LEU A 19 -5.13 4.01 -1.68
N CYS A 20 -6.14 3.54 -0.95
CA CYS A 20 -6.22 2.19 -0.39
C CYS A 20 -6.04 1.14 -1.48
N SER A 21 -6.84 1.22 -2.54
CA SER A 21 -6.82 0.24 -3.62
C SER A 21 -5.49 0.20 -4.39
N ASP A 22 -4.77 1.32 -4.45
CA ASP A 22 -3.51 1.41 -5.18
C ASP A 22 -2.30 0.99 -4.34
N LEU A 23 -2.24 1.34 -3.05
CA LEU A 23 -1.16 0.90 -2.15
C LEU A 23 -1.20 -0.63 -1.98
N HIS A 24 -2.39 -1.20 -1.77
CA HIS A 24 -2.57 -2.66 -1.70
C HIS A 24 -2.08 -3.36 -2.95
N ARG A 25 -2.39 -2.78 -4.12
CA ARG A 25 -1.98 -3.34 -5.41
C ARG A 25 -0.48 -3.25 -5.62
N ALA A 26 0.13 -2.10 -5.33
CA ALA A 26 1.58 -1.90 -5.41
C ALA A 26 2.32 -2.91 -4.52
N CYS A 27 1.85 -3.08 -3.28
CA CYS A 27 2.41 -4.05 -2.35
C CYS A 27 2.20 -5.51 -2.79
N SER A 28 1.02 -5.85 -3.33
CA SER A 28 0.74 -7.19 -3.85
C SER A 28 1.62 -7.58 -5.04
N PHE A 29 2.09 -6.61 -5.82
CA PHE A 29 3.02 -6.84 -6.92
C PHE A 29 4.49 -6.73 -6.49
N GLY A 30 4.78 -6.34 -5.25
CA GLY A 30 6.14 -6.05 -4.80
C GLY A 30 6.76 -4.84 -5.51
N ASP A 31 5.94 -3.91 -6.01
CA ASP A 31 6.42 -2.71 -6.72
C ASP A 31 6.84 -1.65 -5.70
N GLN A 32 8.12 -1.68 -5.33
CA GLN A 32 8.71 -0.77 -4.36
C GLN A 32 8.61 0.69 -4.81
N THR A 33 9.00 1.00 -6.05
CA THR A 33 8.99 2.37 -6.57
C THR A 33 7.58 2.96 -6.57
N LEU A 34 6.57 2.17 -6.96
CA LEU A 34 5.18 2.63 -6.89
C LEU A 34 4.72 2.86 -5.45
N THR A 35 5.13 2.00 -4.52
CA THR A 35 4.78 2.12 -3.10
C THR A 35 5.38 3.38 -2.48
N GLU A 36 6.66 3.66 -2.76
CA GLU A 36 7.37 4.88 -2.32
C GLU A 36 6.62 6.14 -2.78
N ILE A 37 6.31 6.24 -4.07
CA ILE A 37 5.58 7.39 -4.64
C ILE A 37 4.23 7.59 -3.96
N LEU A 38 3.48 6.51 -3.73
CA LEU A 38 2.15 6.60 -3.12
C LEU A 38 2.21 7.04 -1.65
N ILE A 39 3.20 6.58 -0.88
CA ILE A 39 3.42 7.02 0.51
C ILE A 39 3.84 8.49 0.54
N GLU A 40 4.75 8.91 -0.33
CA GLU A 40 5.17 10.31 -0.46
C GLU A 40 4.01 11.24 -0.88
N CYS A 41 3.07 10.73 -1.68
CA CYS A 41 1.84 11.45 -2.04
C CYS A 41 0.80 11.53 -0.91
N GLY A 42 1.12 11.09 0.31
CA GLY A 42 0.22 11.10 1.46
C GLY A 42 -0.62 9.83 1.62
N GLY A 43 -0.21 8.72 0.98
CA GLY A 43 -0.83 7.42 1.15
C GLY A 43 -0.72 6.91 2.59
N TYR A 44 -1.84 6.47 3.15
CA TYR A 44 -1.88 5.91 4.50
C TYR A 44 -1.29 4.50 4.52
N VAL A 45 -0.14 4.32 5.16
CA VAL A 45 0.59 3.04 5.19
C VAL A 45 -0.17 1.91 5.90
N ASN A 46 -1.08 2.26 6.81
CA ASN A 46 -1.89 1.34 7.62
C ASN A 46 -3.34 1.22 7.12
N ILE A 47 -3.61 1.65 5.89
CA ILE A 47 -4.97 1.64 5.37
C ILE A 47 -5.47 0.22 5.19
N SER A 48 -6.63 -0.12 5.75
CA SER A 48 -7.20 -1.45 5.58
C SER A 48 -8.21 -1.48 4.44
N ASP A 49 -8.23 -2.58 3.69
CA ASP A 49 -9.27 -2.89 2.73
C ASP A 49 -10.58 -3.34 3.44
N ARG A 50 -11.60 -3.71 2.66
CA ARG A 50 -12.88 -4.20 3.19
C ARG A 50 -12.76 -5.52 3.97
N ASN A 51 -11.69 -6.27 3.74
CA ASN A 51 -11.36 -7.51 4.45
C ASN A 51 -10.48 -7.25 5.68
N GLY A 52 -10.16 -6.00 5.99
CA GLY A 52 -9.28 -5.63 7.10
C GLY A 52 -7.78 -5.83 6.79
N LYS A 53 -7.41 -6.16 5.55
CA LYS A 53 -6.03 -6.37 5.14
C LYS A 53 -5.35 -5.04 4.88
N THR A 54 -4.13 -4.89 5.37
CA THR A 54 -3.28 -3.70 5.16
C THR A 54 -2.32 -3.90 3.99
N PRO A 55 -1.64 -2.85 3.49
CA PRO A 55 -0.69 -2.96 2.38
C PRO A 55 0.47 -3.89 2.75
N LEU A 56 0.86 -3.87 4.03
CA LEU A 56 1.84 -4.81 4.59
C LEU A 56 1.37 -6.28 4.49
N ILE A 57 0.09 -6.57 4.77
CA ILE A 57 -0.47 -7.93 4.62
C ILE A 57 -0.39 -8.38 3.15
N TYR A 58 -0.71 -7.50 2.20
CA TYR A 58 -0.63 -7.84 0.78
C TYR A 58 0.81 -8.11 0.31
N ALA A 59 1.80 -7.34 0.81
CA ALA A 59 3.22 -7.61 0.52
C ALA A 59 3.67 -8.98 1.07
N LEU A 60 3.09 -9.42 2.19
CA LEU A 60 3.39 -10.71 2.81
C LEU A 60 2.66 -11.90 2.15
N GLU A 61 1.41 -11.72 1.71
CA GLU A 61 0.63 -12.77 1.05
C GLU A 61 1.16 -13.11 -0.34
N TYR A 62 1.70 -12.12 -1.05
CA TYR A 62 2.19 -12.28 -2.42
C TYR A 62 3.64 -11.83 -2.56
N PRO A 63 4.60 -12.58 -1.99
CA PRO A 63 6.02 -12.27 -2.13
C PRO A 63 6.45 -12.49 -3.59
N SER A 64 6.38 -11.42 -4.40
CA SER A 64 6.64 -11.50 -5.84
C SER A 64 8.14 -11.59 -6.18
N SER A 65 9.04 -11.27 -5.25
CA SER A 65 10.50 -11.31 -5.44
C SER A 65 11.26 -11.09 -4.11
N ASN A 66 12.58 -11.25 -4.10
CA ASN A 66 13.46 -10.85 -2.98
C ASN A 66 13.29 -9.35 -2.61
N SER A 67 12.85 -8.53 -3.56
CA SER A 67 12.54 -7.10 -3.36
C SER A 67 11.40 -6.85 -2.36
N VAL A 68 10.60 -7.87 -2.02
CA VAL A 68 9.53 -7.70 -1.02
C VAL A 68 10.09 -7.42 0.38
N PHE A 69 11.31 -7.86 0.70
CA PHE A 69 11.93 -7.55 2.00
C PHE A 69 12.26 -6.06 2.13
N ASP A 70 12.76 -5.45 1.05
CA ASP A 70 13.07 -4.00 1.02
C ASP A 70 11.77 -3.20 1.13
N LEU A 71 10.73 -3.61 0.40
CA LEU A 71 9.38 -3.04 0.49
C LEU A 71 8.79 -3.14 1.91
N ILE A 72 8.87 -4.32 2.55
CA ILE A 72 8.39 -4.52 3.92
C ILE A 72 9.15 -3.63 4.89
N SER A 73 10.48 -3.57 4.75
CA SER A 73 11.32 -2.72 5.60
C SER A 73 10.93 -1.25 5.45
N TYR A 74 10.71 -0.78 4.22
CA TYR A 74 10.26 0.57 3.92
C TYR A 74 8.89 0.89 4.53
N LEU A 75 7.92 -0.03 4.42
CA LEU A 75 6.60 0.12 5.04
C LEU A 75 6.71 0.23 6.57
N ILE A 76 7.54 -0.62 7.20
CA ILE A 76 7.75 -0.61 8.66
C ILE A 76 8.43 0.69 9.10
N GLU A 77 9.45 1.16 8.38
CA GLU A 77 10.13 2.44 8.64
C GLU A 77 9.16 3.62 8.60
N HIS A 78 8.16 3.57 7.70
CA HIS A 78 7.10 4.57 7.61
C HIS A 78 5.89 4.32 8.52
N GLY A 79 6.05 3.43 9.50
CA GLY A 79 5.07 3.23 10.57
C GLY A 79 4.00 2.19 10.29
N ALA A 80 4.24 1.24 9.36
CA ALA A 80 3.34 0.12 9.17
C ALA A 80 3.27 -0.77 10.42
N HIS A 81 2.04 -1.07 10.84
CA HIS A 81 1.78 -1.90 11.99
C HIS A 81 1.93 -3.38 11.65
N ILE A 82 3.00 -3.99 12.17
CA ILE A 82 3.33 -5.42 12.00
C ILE A 82 2.28 -6.34 12.66
N ASN A 83 1.49 -5.81 13.61
CA ASN A 83 0.52 -6.57 14.40
C ASN A 83 -0.91 -6.57 13.82
N PHE A 84 -1.12 -6.11 12.59
CA PHE A 84 -2.44 -6.24 11.98
C PHE A 84 -2.69 -7.70 11.62
N LYS A 85 -3.44 -8.39 12.48
CA LYS A 85 -4.08 -9.65 12.13
C LYS A 85 -5.21 -9.33 11.15
N ASP A 86 -5.25 -10.02 10.01
CA ASP A 86 -6.43 -9.98 9.16
C ASP A 86 -7.62 -10.60 9.92
N GLN A 87 -8.81 -10.57 9.33
CA GLN A 87 -10.00 -11.16 9.97
C GLN A 87 -9.90 -12.69 10.22
N ASN A 88 -8.84 -13.35 9.74
CA ASN A 88 -8.57 -14.77 9.95
C ASN A 88 -7.56 -15.06 11.07
N GLY A 89 -6.92 -14.04 11.65
CA GLY A 89 -6.18 -14.14 12.92
C GLY A 89 -4.69 -14.42 12.81
#